data_AF-A0A957ZMT4-F1
#
_entry.id   AF-A0A957ZMT4-F1
#
_cell.length_a   1.000
_cell.length_b   1.000
_cell.length_c   1.000
_cell.angle_alpha   90.00
_cell.angle_beta   90.00
_cell.angle_gamma   90.00
#
_symmetry.space_group_name_H-M   'P 1'
#
loop_
_entity.id
_entity.type
_entity.pdbx_description
1 polymer ?
#
loop_
_entity_poly.entity_id
_entity_poly.type
_entity_poly.pdbx_seq_one_letter_code
_entity_poly.pdbx_strand_id
1 'polypeptide(L)' 'ASDGSAVSNIATVAIGVTPLNDAPVATVQSVTTAEDTPTAITLAGSDVDGDDLTFAVATPPQHGTLSGSA' A
#
# COMPACT_ATOMS: atom_id res chain seq x y z
N ALA A 1 -27.08 -18.21 27.10
CA ALA A 1 -26.92 -17.90 28.54
C ALA A 1 -27.91 -18.77 29.32
N SER A 2 -27.73 -18.95 30.62
CA SER A 2 -28.70 -19.67 31.47
C SER A 2 -28.61 -19.14 32.88
N ASP A 3 -29.75 -19.05 33.56
CA ASP A 3 -29.87 -18.63 34.96
C ASP A 3 -29.97 -19.81 35.94
N GLY A 4 -29.71 -21.03 35.45
CA GLY A 4 -29.79 -22.26 36.24
C GLY A 4 -31.16 -22.94 36.24
N SER A 5 -32.19 -22.35 35.62
CA SER A 5 -33.52 -22.96 35.48
C SER A 5 -33.94 -23.09 34.01
N ALA A 6 -33.61 -22.09 33.18
CA ALA A 6 -33.84 -22.13 31.74
C ALA A 6 -32.56 -21.80 30.97
N VAL A 7 -32.41 -22.42 29.81
CA VAL A 7 -31.32 -22.12 28.87
C VAL A 7 -31.89 -21.23 27.78
N SER A 8 -31.32 -20.04 27.59
CA SER A 8 -31.71 -19.13 26.52
C SER A 8 -31.32 -19.71 25.15
N ASN A 9 -32.13 -19.41 24.14
CA ASN A 9 -31.81 -19.68 22.75
C ASN A 9 -30.50 -18.99 22.31
N ILE A 10 -29.84 -19.55 21.30
CA ILE A 10 -28.66 -18.94 20.69
C ILE A 10 -29.10 -17.67 19.94
N ALA A 11 -28.42 -16.56 20.19
CA ALA A 11 -28.54 -15.33 19.43
C ALA A 11 -27.31 -15.18 18.52
N THR A 12 -27.55 -14.93 17.23
CA THR A 12 -26.48 -14.65 16.26
C THR A 12 -26.39 -13.14 16.07
N VAL A 13 -25.19 -12.58 16.25
CA VAL A 13 -24.89 -11.18 15.92
C VAL A 13 -24.09 -11.17 14.64
N ALA A 14 -24.59 -10.44 13.63
CA ALA A 14 -23.85 -10.18 12.40
C ALA A 14 -23.22 -8.79 12.48
N ILE A 15 -21.92 -8.70 12.19
CA ILE A 15 -21.21 -7.42 12.01
C ILE A 15 -20.85 -7.31 10.53
N GLY A 16 -21.34 -6.25 9.89
CA GLY A 16 -20.96 -5.90 8.54
C GLY A 16 -19.91 -4.79 8.55
N VAL A 17 -18.88 -4.93 7.73
CA VAL A 17 -17.92 -3.87 7.42
C VAL A 17 -18.03 -3.60 5.93
N THR A 18 -18.31 -2.35 5.56
CA THR A 18 -18.29 -1.92 4.16
C THR A 18 -16.85 -1.53 3.80
N PRO A 19 -16.21 -2.19 2.82
CA PRO A 19 -14.88 -1.77 2.37
C PRO A 19 -14.96 -0.38 1.72
N LEU A 20 -13.93 0.42 1.95
CA LEU A 20 -13.72 1.73 1.33
C LEU A 20 -12.38 1.65 0.59
N ASN A 21 -12.28 2.30 -0.58
CA ASN A 21 -11.04 2.36 -1.34
C ASN A 21 -9.91 2.97 -0.52
N ASP A 22 -8.81 2.25 -0.41
CA ASP A 22 -7.56 2.72 0.14
C ASP A 22 -6.71 3.38 -0.95
N ALA A 23 -5.77 4.24 -0.56
CA ALA A 23 -4.86 4.85 -1.51
C ALA A 23 -3.63 3.94 -1.72
N PRO A 24 -3.03 3.93 -2.92
CA PRO A 24 -1.84 3.14 -3.16
C PRO A 24 -0.64 3.67 -2.37
N VAL A 25 0.26 2.76 -2.00
CA VAL A 25 1.46 3.06 -1.22
C VAL A 25 2.72 2.75 -2.04
N ALA A 26 3.56 3.76 -2.21
CA ALA A 26 4.87 3.59 -2.85
C ALA A 26 5.87 2.88 -1.91
N THR A 27 6.67 1.97 -2.46
CA THR A 27 7.78 1.35 -1.74
C THR A 27 8.93 2.34 -1.62
N VAL A 28 9.34 2.64 -0.39
CA VAL A 28 10.46 3.55 -0.15
C VAL A 28 11.76 2.94 -0.66
N GLN A 29 12.58 3.74 -1.33
CA GLN A 29 13.86 3.30 -1.87
C GLN A 29 14.93 4.34 -1.59
N SER A 30 16.15 3.86 -1.34
CA SER A 30 17.35 4.67 -1.29
C SER A 30 18.37 4.05 -2.22
N VAL A 31 18.87 4.84 -3.16
CA VAL A 31 19.79 4.40 -4.19
C VAL A 31 21.00 5.31 -4.16
N THR A 32 22.18 4.72 -4.14
CA THR A 32 23.47 5.43 -4.24
C THR A 32 24.22 4.93 -5.46
N THR A 33 24.99 5.81 -6.06
CA THR A 33 25.86 5.50 -7.19
C THR A 33 27.13 6.32 -7.08
N ALA A 34 28.22 5.82 -7.66
CA ALA A 34 29.42 6.62 -7.82
C ALA A 34 29.18 7.75 -8.83
N GLU A 35 30.01 8.79 -8.77
CA GLU A 35 30.00 9.82 -9.81
C GLU A 35 30.21 9.20 -11.20
N ASP A 36 29.59 9.85 -12.20
CA ASP A 36 29.63 9.43 -13.61
C ASP A 36 29.18 7.99 -13.89
N THR A 37 28.49 7.36 -12.94
CA THR A 37 27.99 5.99 -13.05
C THR A 37 26.46 5.99 -13.05
N PRO A 38 25.82 5.68 -14.18
CA PRO A 38 24.36 5.51 -14.23
C PRO A 38 23.92 4.30 -13.40
N THR A 39 22.79 4.43 -12.70
CA THR A 39 22.16 3.33 -11.95
C THR A 39 20.67 3.27 -12.30
N ALA A 40 20.17 2.07 -12.59
CA ALA A 40 18.76 1.83 -12.85
C ALA A 40 17.95 1.87 -11.55
N ILE A 41 16.77 2.51 -11.60
CA ILE A 41 15.82 2.57 -10.50
C ILE A 41 14.52 1.94 -10.98
N THR A 42 14.04 0.92 -10.26
CA THR A 42 12.75 0.28 -10.55
C THR A 42 11.73 0.76 -9.53
N LEU A 43 10.70 1.48 -9.98
CA LEU A 43 9.63 1.94 -9.10
C LEU A 43 8.76 0.76 -8.67
N ALA A 44 8.33 0.77 -7.41
CA ALA A 44 7.51 -0.28 -6.83
C ALA A 44 6.51 0.32 -5.84
N GLY A 45 5.36 -0.32 -5.71
CA GLY A 45 4.28 0.08 -4.82
C GLY A 45 3.26 -1.04 -4.68
N SER A 46 2.30 -0.85 -3.80
CA SER A 46 1.20 -1.79 -3.58
C SER A 46 -0.09 -1.03 -3.33
N ASP A 47 -1.19 -1.60 -3.79
CA ASP A 47 -2.54 -1.21 -3.45
C ASP A 47 -3.23 -2.41 -2.79
N VAL A 48 -3.94 -2.19 -1.68
CA VAL A 48 -4.57 -3.29 -0.91
C VAL A 48 -5.86 -3.77 -1.56
N ASP A 49 -6.51 -2.91 -2.34
CA ASP A 49 -7.69 -3.23 -3.13
C ASP A 49 -7.32 -3.90 -4.47
N GLY A 50 -6.04 -3.78 -4.86
CA GLY A 50 -5.49 -4.42 -6.05
C GLY A 50 -5.64 -3.57 -7.32
N ASP A 51 -5.86 -2.27 -7.16
CA ASP A 51 -5.96 -1.33 -8.27
C ASP A 51 -4.63 -1.18 -9.03
N ASP A 52 -4.72 -0.88 -10.33
CA ASP A 52 -3.55 -0.61 -11.17
C ASP A 52 -2.80 0.64 -10.69
N LEU A 53 -1.46 0.53 -10.63
CA LEU A 53 -0.61 1.59 -10.13
C LEU A 53 -0.09 2.48 -11.26
N THR A 54 -0.16 3.80 -11.04
CA THR A 54 0.55 4.80 -11.85
C THR A 54 1.58 5.50 -10.99
N PHE A 55 2.80 5.64 -11.48
CA PHE A 55 3.90 6.27 -10.76
C PHE A 55 4.20 7.67 -11.31
N ALA A 56 4.63 8.56 -10.42
CA ALA A 56 5.09 9.90 -10.77
C ALA A 56 6.26 10.33 -9.88
N VAL A 57 7.20 11.07 -10.47
CA VAL A 57 8.33 11.64 -9.73
C VAL A 57 7.89 12.95 -9.11
N ALA A 58 7.70 12.98 -7.79
CA ALA A 58 7.30 14.19 -7.07
C ALA A 58 8.46 15.18 -6.92
N THR A 59 9.69 14.70 -6.75
CA THR A 59 10.88 15.53 -6.59
C THR A 59 12.06 14.90 -7.31
N PRO A 60 12.69 15.61 -8.27
CA PRO A 60 13.88 15.10 -8.95
C PRO A 60 15.10 15.11 -8.02
N PRO A 61 16.16 14.35 -8.35
CA PRO A 61 17.39 14.36 -7.57
C PRO A 61 18.05 15.75 -7.60
N GLN A 62 18.67 16.14 -6.48
CA GLN A 62 19.40 17.41 -6.37
C GLN A 62 20.73 17.40 -7.15
N HIS A 63 21.27 16.21 -7.44
CA HIS A 63 22.51 16.01 -8.19
C HIS A 63 22.32 14.92 -9.26
N GLY A 64 22.91 15.13 -10.43
CA GLY A 64 22.75 14.23 -11.58
C GLY A 64 21.47 14.48 -12.37
N THR A 65 21.05 13.50 -13.17
CA THR A 65 19.85 13.58 -13.99
C THR A 65 19.05 12.29 -13.85
N LEU A 66 17.74 12.41 -13.60
CA LEU A 66 16.81 11.30 -13.65
C LEU A 66 16.14 11.28 -15.03
N SER A 67 16.11 10.10 -15.66
CA SER A 67 15.46 9.87 -16.95
C SER A 67 14.84 8.48 -16.98
N GLY A 68 13.93 8.24 -17.93
CA GLY A 68 13.17 7.01 -18.05
C GLY A 68 11.65 7.26 -18.03
N SER A 69 10.88 6.18 -18.08
CA SER A 69 9.43 6.19 -17.91
C SER A 69 9.08 5.63 -16.53
N ALA A 70 8.13 6.29 -15.87
CA ALA A 70 7.46 5.76 -14.69
C ALA A 70 6.42 4.71 -15.08
#